data_AF-E3IX32-F1
#
_entry.id   AF-E3IX32-F1
#
_cell.length_a   1.000
_cell.length_b   1.000
_cell.length_c   1.000
_cell.angle_alpha   90.00
_cell.angle_beta   90.00
_cell.angle_gamma   90.00
#
_symmetry.space_group_name_H-M   'P 1'
#
loop_
_entity.id
_entity.type
_entity.pdbx_description
1 polymer ?
#
loop_
_entity_poly.entity_id
_entity_poly.type
_entity_poly.pdbx_seq_one_letter_code
_entity_poly.pdbx_strand_id
1 'polypeptide(L)'
;MSTALSPHWQHRAACRTADPDLFTADHRHPGRARTICASCPVRRDCLADELSSGLHPGGIRAGIGEDDLELLARTITVYRAMVADWHLSLTELAGRREAVGKLDATRALRTLAAAVAESADTTVALALSTAANAPAGEMAAAQKAHRTTLGRLAAAERAAGESGASPDMARWRLRLETRASEAAQTATPTPSPSPAPVPAGPSLAGAA
;
A
#
# COMPACT_ATOMS: atom_id res chain seq x y z
N MET A 1 -8.34 18.41 23.85
CA MET A 1 -6.97 17.95 24.19
C MET A 1 -6.75 16.65 23.43
N SER A 2 -6.21 16.71 22.21
CA SER A 2 -6.01 15.54 21.36
C SER A 2 -4.66 14.91 21.65
N THR A 3 -4.66 13.78 22.37
CA THR A 3 -3.48 12.93 22.51
C THR A 3 -3.41 12.05 21.27
N ALA A 4 -2.80 12.54 20.19
CA ALA A 4 -2.34 11.66 19.13
C ALA A 4 -1.18 10.84 19.72
N LEU A 5 -1.35 9.52 19.85
CA LEU A 5 -0.24 8.61 20.11
C LEU A 5 0.75 8.76 18.94
N SER A 6 1.81 9.56 19.13
CA SER A 6 2.93 9.57 18.19
C SER A 6 3.44 8.14 18.09
N PRO A 7 3.44 7.54 16.90
CA PRO A 7 3.59 6.12 16.79
C PRO A 7 5.06 5.71 17.01
N HIS A 8 5.27 4.78 17.95
CA HIS A 8 6.59 4.28 18.37
C HIS A 8 7.47 3.73 17.23
N TRP A 9 6.93 3.55 16.00
CA TRP A 9 7.67 3.03 14.86
C TRP A 9 8.80 3.96 14.40
N GLN A 10 8.66 5.27 14.55
CA GLN A 10 9.69 6.25 14.14
C GLN A 10 11.02 6.03 14.88
N HIS A 11 10.96 5.58 16.13
CA HIS A 11 12.15 5.20 16.93
C HIS A 11 12.85 3.92 16.45
N ARG A 12 12.24 3.15 15.55
CA ARG A 12 12.86 1.99 14.89
C ARG A 12 13.25 2.24 13.44
N ALA A 13 13.00 3.45 12.92
CA ALA A 13 13.32 3.79 11.54
C ALA A 13 14.84 3.85 11.32
N ALA A 14 15.32 3.08 10.33
CA ALA A 14 16.74 3.02 9.98
C ALA A 14 17.28 4.35 9.43
N CYS A 15 16.43 5.16 8.78
CA CYS A 15 16.81 6.47 8.25
C CYS A 15 17.11 7.51 9.33
N ARG A 16 16.74 7.29 10.61
CA ARG A 16 16.97 8.26 11.68
C ARG A 16 18.44 8.62 11.89
N THR A 17 19.36 7.68 11.62
CA THR A 17 20.81 7.89 11.76
C THR A 17 21.49 8.21 10.44
N ALA A 18 20.72 8.35 9.35
CA ALA A 18 21.23 8.71 8.04
C ALA A 18 21.14 10.23 7.82
N ASP A 19 21.86 10.72 6.82
CA ASP A 19 21.77 12.10 6.37
C ASP A 19 20.34 12.41 5.86
N PRO A 20 19.62 13.39 6.43
CA PRO A 20 18.26 13.72 6.03
C PRO A 20 18.16 14.18 4.57
N ASP A 21 19.22 14.78 4.01
CA ASP A 21 19.24 15.27 2.62
C ASP A 21 19.13 14.14 1.59
N LEU A 22 19.33 12.88 2.01
CA LEU A 22 19.10 11.71 1.15
C LEU A 22 17.61 11.50 0.83
N PHE A 23 16.70 11.99 1.67
CA PHE A 23 15.26 11.68 1.59
C PHE A 23 14.40 12.87 1.14
N THR A 24 15.02 14.00 0.80
CA THR A 24 14.35 15.21 0.31
C THR A 24 14.09 15.14 -1.21
N ALA A 25 13.29 16.08 -1.72
CA ALA A 25 12.91 16.17 -3.15
C ALA A 25 14.10 16.41 -4.10
N ASP A 26 15.25 16.86 -3.58
CA ASP A 26 16.45 17.15 -4.38
C ASP A 26 17.09 15.90 -5.01
N HIS A 27 16.71 14.69 -4.57
CA HIS A 27 17.08 13.40 -5.16
C HIS A 27 18.56 13.24 -5.52
N ARG A 28 19.51 13.86 -4.80
CA ARG A 28 20.93 13.81 -5.18
C ARG A 28 21.51 12.39 -5.14
N HIS A 29 20.95 11.50 -4.30
CA HIS A 29 21.39 10.11 -4.16
C HIS A 29 20.21 9.14 -3.91
N PRO A 30 19.29 8.94 -4.88
CA PRO A 30 18.06 8.19 -4.65
C PRO A 30 18.33 6.71 -4.42
N GLY A 31 19.41 6.17 -4.99
CA GLY A 31 19.87 4.80 -4.73
C GLY A 31 20.28 4.57 -3.27
N ARG A 32 20.97 5.53 -2.64
CA ARG A 32 21.39 5.40 -1.23
C ARG A 32 20.19 5.45 -0.29
N ALA A 33 19.24 6.34 -0.55
CA ALA A 33 17.98 6.42 0.18
C ALA A 33 17.18 5.10 0.08
N ARG A 34 17.02 4.57 -1.15
CA ARG A 34 16.34 3.28 -1.39
C ARG A 34 17.02 2.12 -0.67
N THR A 35 18.35 2.07 -0.64
CA THR A 35 19.10 1.05 0.11
C THR A 35 18.82 1.11 1.61
N ILE A 36 18.79 2.31 2.19
CA ILE A 36 18.44 2.50 3.61
C ILE A 36 16.98 2.11 3.86
N CYS A 37 16.06 2.52 2.98
CA CYS A 37 14.66 2.14 3.09
C CYS A 37 14.49 0.62 2.99
N ALA A 38 15.21 -0.06 2.09
CA ALA A 38 15.08 -1.50 1.87
C ALA A 38 15.37 -2.36 3.10
N SER A 39 16.31 -1.93 3.97
CA SER A 39 16.64 -2.61 5.22
C SER A 39 15.83 -2.12 6.42
N CYS A 40 14.96 -1.12 6.24
CA CYS A 40 14.23 -0.50 7.35
C CYS A 40 13.09 -1.43 7.85
N PRO A 41 13.02 -1.74 9.16
CA PRO A 41 12.02 -2.67 9.69
C PRO A 41 10.61 -2.08 9.78
N VAL A 42 10.44 -0.78 9.51
CA VAL A 42 9.18 -0.04 9.66
C VAL A 42 8.69 0.56 8.34
N ARG A 43 9.10 0.01 7.19
CA ARG A 43 8.69 0.53 5.87
C ARG A 43 7.18 0.62 5.71
N ARG A 44 6.45 -0.43 6.12
CA ARG A 44 5.00 -0.48 6.01
C ARG A 44 4.30 0.56 6.90
N ASP A 45 4.79 0.73 8.12
CA ASP A 45 4.28 1.75 9.05
C ASP A 45 4.57 3.16 8.52
N CYS A 46 5.78 3.39 8.02
CA CYS A 46 6.18 4.65 7.37
C CYS A 46 5.30 4.98 6.17
N LEU A 47 5.05 4.00 5.29
CA LEU A 47 4.18 4.19 4.12
C LEU A 47 2.73 4.47 4.53
N ALA A 48 2.20 3.73 5.50
CA ALA A 48 0.84 3.91 5.96
C ALA A 48 0.61 5.28 6.62
N ASP A 49 1.57 5.76 7.42
CA ASP A 49 1.54 7.08 8.05
C ASP A 49 1.58 8.20 7.01
N GLU A 50 2.50 8.09 6.05
CA GLU A 50 2.69 9.03 4.95
C GLU A 50 1.45 9.14 4.05
N LEU A 51 0.77 8.03 3.76
CA LEU A 51 -0.47 8.03 2.99
C LEU A 51 -1.68 8.55 3.78
N SER A 52 -1.60 8.54 5.11
CA SER A 52 -2.68 9.02 5.99
C SER A 52 -2.59 10.51 6.31
N SER A 53 -1.38 11.10 6.25
CA SER A 53 -1.17 12.52 6.53
C SER A 53 -1.80 13.45 5.49
N GLY A 54 -1.98 12.96 4.25
CA GLY A 54 -2.47 13.76 3.11
C GLY A 54 -1.51 14.88 2.67
N LEU A 55 -0.34 14.97 3.31
CA LEU A 55 0.71 15.94 3.06
C LEU A 55 1.96 15.13 2.73
N HIS A 56 2.29 15.05 1.45
CA HIS A 56 3.53 14.43 0.98
C HIS A 56 4.62 15.51 0.99
N PRO A 57 5.57 15.52 1.95
CA PRO A 57 6.54 16.60 2.08
C PRO A 57 7.61 16.60 0.96
N GLY A 58 7.38 15.83 -0.10
CA GLY A 58 8.33 15.53 -1.15
C GLY A 58 9.44 14.56 -0.74
N GLY A 59 10.08 13.97 -1.76
CA GLY A 59 11.22 13.06 -1.59
C GLY A 59 10.85 11.58 -1.42
N ILE A 60 11.77 10.80 -0.84
CA ILE A 60 11.66 9.33 -0.77
C ILE A 60 11.04 8.89 0.56
N ARG A 61 10.00 8.03 0.50
CA ARG A 61 9.29 7.48 1.67
C ARG A 61 9.07 5.99 1.50
N ALA A 62 9.47 5.18 2.49
CA ALA A 62 9.51 3.71 2.38
C ALA A 62 10.27 3.16 1.14
N GLY A 63 11.11 3.98 0.51
CA GLY A 63 11.82 3.70 -0.74
C GLY A 63 11.10 4.19 -2.00
N ILE A 64 9.86 4.63 -1.88
CA ILE A 64 9.00 5.11 -2.96
C ILE A 64 9.25 6.60 -3.17
N GLY A 65 9.35 7.03 -4.44
CA GLY A 65 9.48 8.45 -4.79
C GLY A 65 8.14 9.20 -4.73
N GLU A 66 8.19 10.51 -4.83
CA GLU A 66 7.02 11.39 -4.70
C GLU A 66 5.91 11.07 -5.71
N ASP A 67 6.24 10.99 -7.00
CA ASP A 67 5.26 10.73 -8.08
C ASP A 67 4.53 9.39 -7.88
N ASP A 68 5.27 8.32 -7.57
CA ASP A 68 4.70 6.99 -7.32
C ASP A 68 3.83 6.97 -6.06
N LEU A 69 4.24 7.70 -5.03
CA LEU A 69 3.54 7.81 -3.76
C LEU A 69 2.23 8.59 -3.92
N GLU A 70 2.25 9.72 -4.61
CA GLU A 70 1.05 10.52 -4.91
C GLU A 70 0.05 9.70 -5.74
N LEU A 71 0.55 8.97 -6.73
CA LEU A 71 -0.29 8.13 -7.58
C LEU A 71 -0.92 6.96 -6.82
N LEU A 72 -0.16 6.32 -5.91
CA LEU A 72 -0.67 5.30 -5.02
C LEU A 72 -1.72 5.89 -4.05
N ALA A 73 -1.44 7.04 -3.43
CA ALA A 73 -2.35 7.74 -2.53
C ALA A 73 -3.68 8.09 -3.20
N ARG A 74 -3.61 8.66 -4.41
CA ARG A 74 -4.79 8.99 -5.21
C ARG A 74 -5.58 7.74 -5.55
N THR A 75 -4.92 6.64 -5.93
CA THR A 75 -5.58 5.39 -6.28
C THR A 75 -6.30 4.78 -5.08
N ILE A 76 -5.68 4.78 -3.90
CA ILE A 76 -6.31 4.34 -2.64
C ILE A 76 -7.52 5.22 -2.30
N THR A 77 -7.39 6.54 -2.40
CA THR A 77 -8.47 7.49 -2.11
C THR A 77 -9.67 7.27 -3.01
N VAL A 78 -9.47 7.15 -4.33
CA VAL A 78 -10.54 6.89 -5.28
C VAL A 78 -11.18 5.54 -5.01
N TYR A 79 -10.39 4.48 -4.81
CA TYR A 79 -10.92 3.15 -4.50
C TYR A 79 -11.78 3.15 -3.23
N ARG A 80 -11.32 3.79 -2.15
CA ARG A 80 -12.08 3.92 -0.90
C ARG A 80 -13.37 4.71 -1.07
N ALA A 81 -13.36 5.78 -1.86
CA ALA A 81 -14.57 6.55 -2.15
C ALA A 81 -15.62 5.70 -2.88
N MET A 82 -15.21 4.89 -3.87
CA MET A 82 -16.10 3.99 -4.59
C MET A 82 -16.66 2.88 -3.71
N VAL A 83 -15.85 2.35 -2.79
CA VAL A 83 -16.28 1.35 -1.80
C VAL A 83 -17.31 1.96 -0.85
N ALA A 84 -17.09 3.20 -0.39
CA ALA A 84 -18.03 3.90 0.49
C ALA A 84 -19.38 4.16 -0.21
N ASP A 85 -19.34 4.62 -1.47
CA ASP A 85 -20.54 4.81 -2.28
C ASP A 85 -21.33 3.50 -2.49
N TRP A 86 -20.63 2.40 -2.78
CA TRP A 86 -21.27 1.08 -2.92
C TRP A 86 -21.84 0.58 -1.59
N HIS A 87 -21.13 0.78 -0.47
CA HIS A 87 -21.61 0.43 0.87
C HIS A 87 -22.92 1.16 1.21
N LEU A 88 -23.01 2.45 0.88
CA LEU A 88 -24.23 3.24 1.05
C LEU A 88 -25.37 2.71 0.17
N SER A 89 -25.09 2.39 -1.09
CA SER A 89 -26.08 1.81 -2.02
C SER A 89 -26.69 0.49 -1.50
N LEU A 90 -25.85 -0.40 -0.96
CA LEU A 90 -26.29 -1.65 -0.35
C LEU A 90 -27.10 -1.43 0.93
N THR A 91 -26.70 -0.46 1.75
CA THR A 91 -27.42 -0.10 2.99
C THR A 91 -28.79 0.49 2.68
N GLU A 92 -28.89 1.34 1.65
CA GLU A 92 -30.15 1.89 1.18
C GLU A 92 -31.08 0.79 0.64
N LEU A 93 -30.53 -0.15 -0.15
CA LEU A 93 -31.28 -1.32 -0.62
C LEU A 93 -31.77 -2.16 0.57
N ALA A 94 -30.96 -2.34 1.60
CA ALA A 94 -31.37 -3.06 2.82
C ALA A 94 -32.55 -2.37 3.52
N GLY A 95 -32.53 -1.03 3.61
CA GLY A 95 -33.63 -0.22 4.15
C GLY A 95 -34.92 -0.34 3.33
N ARG A 96 -34.81 -0.35 1.99
CA ARG A 96 -35.98 -0.59 1.10
C ARG A 96 -36.58 -1.98 1.30
N ARG A 97 -35.75 -3.01 1.54
CA ARG A 97 -36.23 -4.38 1.86
C ARG A 97 -36.91 -4.44 3.23
N GLU A 98 -36.38 -3.71 4.21
CA GLU A 98 -36.91 -3.64 5.57
C GLU A 98 -38.30 -3.00 5.60
N ALA A 99 -38.49 -1.91 4.85
CA ALA A 99 -39.77 -1.22 4.72
C ALA A 99 -40.92 -2.10 4.18
N VAL A 100 -40.59 -3.18 3.45
CA VAL A 100 -41.56 -4.17 2.93
C VAL A 100 -41.54 -5.50 3.69
N GLY A 101 -40.95 -5.53 4.89
CA GLY A 101 -40.96 -6.70 5.79
C GLY A 101 -40.01 -7.84 5.41
N LYS A 102 -39.06 -7.63 4.49
CA LYS A 102 -38.13 -8.69 4.03
C LYS A 102 -36.88 -8.77 4.90
N LEU A 103 -37.05 -9.17 6.16
CA LEU A 103 -36.00 -9.17 7.20
C LEU A 103 -34.74 -9.97 6.83
N ASP A 104 -34.89 -11.17 6.25
CA ASP A 104 -33.72 -12.00 5.89
C ASP A 104 -32.90 -11.38 4.75
N ALA A 105 -33.59 -10.81 3.75
CA ALA A 105 -32.93 -10.07 2.67
C ALA A 105 -32.23 -8.81 3.20
N THR A 106 -32.85 -8.08 4.14
CA THR A 106 -32.23 -6.94 4.82
C THR A 106 -30.96 -7.35 5.56
N ARG A 107 -31.00 -8.46 6.33
CA ARG A 107 -29.82 -8.98 7.03
C ARG A 107 -28.72 -9.35 6.05
N ALA A 108 -29.05 -10.07 4.97
CA ALA A 108 -28.09 -10.47 3.95
C ALA A 108 -27.40 -9.27 3.29
N LEU A 109 -28.16 -8.21 2.97
CA LEU A 109 -27.62 -6.98 2.38
C LEU A 109 -26.71 -6.19 3.35
N ARG A 110 -27.07 -6.11 4.64
CA ARG A 110 -26.20 -5.51 5.67
C ARG A 110 -24.89 -6.29 5.83
N THR A 111 -24.97 -7.62 5.83
CA THR A 111 -23.78 -8.49 5.84
C THR A 111 -22.91 -8.28 4.60
N LEU A 112 -23.53 -8.16 3.42
CA LEU A 112 -22.81 -7.86 2.18
C LEU A 112 -22.12 -6.49 2.26
N ALA A 113 -22.80 -5.45 2.72
CA ALA A 113 -22.24 -4.11 2.88
C ALA A 113 -21.02 -4.10 3.83
N ALA A 114 -21.08 -4.84 4.94
CA ALA A 114 -19.95 -5.01 5.86
C ALA A 114 -18.79 -5.78 5.21
N ALA A 115 -19.09 -6.87 4.50
CA ALA A 115 -18.07 -7.68 3.81
C ALA A 115 -17.37 -6.89 2.68
N VAL A 116 -18.08 -6.01 1.98
CA VAL A 116 -17.51 -5.09 0.97
C VAL A 116 -16.45 -4.20 1.64
N ALA A 117 -16.81 -3.50 2.72
CA ALA A 117 -15.90 -2.60 3.43
C ALA A 117 -14.65 -3.34 3.94
N GLU A 118 -14.84 -4.50 4.56
CA GLU A 118 -13.73 -5.30 5.09
C GLU A 118 -12.81 -5.87 3.98
N SER A 119 -13.39 -6.27 2.85
CA SER A 119 -12.62 -6.70 1.68
C SER A 119 -11.78 -5.56 1.12
N ALA A 120 -12.28 -4.32 1.14
CA ALA A 120 -11.54 -3.16 0.69
C ALA A 120 -10.38 -2.82 1.64
N ASP A 121 -10.60 -2.87 2.95
CA ASP A 121 -9.55 -2.64 3.94
C ASP A 121 -8.40 -3.64 3.79
N THR A 122 -8.72 -4.92 3.61
CA THR A 122 -7.70 -5.96 3.39
C THR A 122 -7.04 -5.88 2.01
N THR A 123 -7.76 -5.41 0.98
CA THR A 123 -7.18 -5.09 -0.34
C THR A 123 -6.15 -3.97 -0.22
N VAL A 124 -6.49 -2.87 0.46
CA VAL A 124 -5.56 -1.77 0.71
C VAL A 124 -4.38 -2.24 1.56
N ALA A 125 -4.61 -3.02 2.62
CA ALA A 125 -3.52 -3.56 3.44
C ALA A 125 -2.55 -4.45 2.66
N LEU A 126 -3.06 -5.29 1.75
CA LEU A 126 -2.22 -6.08 0.84
C LEU A 126 -1.45 -5.17 -0.12
N ALA A 127 -2.09 -4.19 -0.73
CA ALA A 127 -1.44 -3.21 -1.62
C ALA A 127 -0.32 -2.44 -0.90
N LEU A 128 -0.54 -1.99 0.33
CA LEU A 128 0.49 -1.32 1.14
C LEU A 128 1.66 -2.25 1.46
N SER A 129 1.37 -3.52 1.80
CA SER A 129 2.41 -4.53 2.06
C SER A 129 3.24 -4.80 0.80
N THR A 130 2.60 -4.83 -0.37
CA THR A 130 3.27 -4.98 -1.67
C THR A 130 4.16 -3.79 -1.96
N ALA A 131 3.61 -2.57 -1.92
CA ALA A 131 4.36 -1.34 -2.20
C ALA A 131 5.55 -1.16 -1.25
N ALA A 132 5.38 -1.52 0.03
CA ALA A 132 6.45 -1.45 1.03
C ALA A 132 7.51 -2.56 0.89
N ASN A 133 7.35 -3.53 -0.04
CA ASN A 133 8.13 -4.76 -0.09
C ASN A 133 8.24 -5.42 1.29
N ALA A 134 7.09 -5.66 1.94
CA ALA A 134 7.03 -6.16 3.30
C ALA A 134 7.76 -7.51 3.46
N PRO A 135 8.33 -7.80 4.65
CA PRO A 135 8.94 -9.09 4.93
C PRO A 135 7.98 -10.27 4.67
N ALA A 136 8.53 -11.43 4.31
CA ALA A 136 7.75 -12.59 3.88
C ALA A 136 6.62 -12.99 4.86
N GLY A 137 6.87 -12.94 6.17
CA GLY A 137 5.86 -13.24 7.19
C GLY A 137 4.70 -12.23 7.21
N GLU A 138 5.01 -10.95 7.07
CA GLU A 138 4.01 -9.88 7.01
C GLU A 138 3.19 -9.97 5.71
N MET A 139 3.88 -10.17 4.58
CA MET A 139 3.25 -10.38 3.27
C MET A 139 2.30 -11.59 3.30
N ALA A 140 2.73 -12.73 3.85
CA ALA A 140 1.91 -13.92 3.97
C ALA A 140 0.66 -13.69 4.84
N ALA A 141 0.79 -12.91 5.92
CA ALA A 141 -0.35 -12.51 6.76
C ALA A 141 -1.34 -11.62 5.99
N ALA A 142 -0.86 -10.63 5.24
CA ALA A 142 -1.71 -9.76 4.42
C ALA A 142 -2.45 -10.55 3.33
N GLN A 143 -1.77 -11.45 2.62
CA GLN A 143 -2.37 -12.33 1.61
C GLN A 143 -3.42 -13.27 2.22
N LYS A 144 -3.15 -13.84 3.41
CA LYS A 144 -4.11 -14.69 4.12
C LYS A 144 -5.35 -13.91 4.53
N ALA A 145 -5.19 -12.71 5.08
CA ALA A 145 -6.30 -11.84 5.46
C ALA A 145 -7.17 -11.50 4.24
N HIS A 146 -6.56 -11.05 3.15
CA HIS A 146 -7.25 -10.70 1.91
C HIS A 146 -8.01 -11.88 1.28
N ARG A 147 -7.40 -13.08 1.19
CA ARG A 147 -8.12 -14.27 0.69
C ARG A 147 -9.30 -14.65 1.58
N THR A 148 -9.15 -14.51 2.89
CA THR A 148 -10.20 -14.84 3.87
C THR A 148 -11.39 -13.89 3.76
N THR A 149 -11.15 -12.58 3.59
CA THR A 149 -12.21 -11.58 3.38
C THR A 149 -12.90 -11.78 2.03
N LEU A 150 -12.17 -12.09 0.96
CA LEU A 150 -12.79 -12.42 -0.33
C LEU A 150 -13.71 -13.65 -0.25
N GLY A 151 -13.33 -14.68 0.52
CA GLY A 151 -14.20 -15.83 0.78
C GLY A 151 -15.51 -15.43 1.50
N ARG A 152 -15.43 -14.51 2.45
CA ARG A 152 -16.60 -13.98 3.17
C ARG A 152 -17.46 -13.08 2.30
N LEU A 153 -16.85 -12.24 1.46
CA LEU A 153 -17.55 -11.43 0.47
C LEU A 153 -18.35 -12.32 -0.48
N ALA A 154 -17.72 -13.35 -1.06
CA ALA A 154 -18.39 -14.27 -1.96
C ALA A 154 -19.56 -15.03 -1.29
N ALA A 155 -19.44 -15.36 0.00
CA ALA A 155 -20.53 -15.95 0.76
C ALA A 155 -21.69 -14.96 0.97
N ALA A 156 -21.38 -13.70 1.28
CA ALA A 156 -22.37 -12.65 1.44
C ALA A 156 -23.08 -12.31 0.12
N GLU A 157 -22.37 -12.28 -1.01
CA GLU A 157 -22.94 -12.10 -2.35
C GLU A 157 -23.99 -13.16 -2.66
N ARG A 158 -23.65 -14.45 -2.41
CA ARG A 158 -24.60 -15.57 -2.61
C ARG A 158 -25.83 -15.45 -1.71
N ALA A 159 -25.65 -15.04 -0.45
CA ALA A 159 -26.75 -14.90 0.49
C ALA A 159 -27.66 -13.70 0.16
N ALA A 160 -27.10 -12.60 -0.32
CA ALA A 160 -27.85 -11.39 -0.69
C ALA A 160 -28.47 -11.49 -2.09
N GLY A 161 -27.91 -12.30 -2.99
CA GLY A 161 -28.27 -12.32 -4.40
C GLY A 161 -27.84 -11.05 -5.14
N GLU A 162 -26.80 -10.37 -4.64
CA GLU A 162 -26.30 -9.08 -5.14
C GLU A 162 -24.77 -9.11 -5.27
N SER A 163 -24.22 -8.30 -6.17
CA SER A 163 -22.77 -8.18 -6.36
C SER A 163 -22.10 -7.40 -5.23
N GLY A 164 -20.93 -7.84 -4.79
CA GLY A 164 -20.10 -7.17 -3.79
C GLY A 164 -19.24 -6.05 -4.38
N ALA A 165 -19.26 -5.87 -5.70
CA ALA A 165 -18.58 -4.77 -6.36
C ALA A 165 -19.30 -4.34 -7.65
N SER A 166 -19.22 -3.04 -7.96
CA SER A 166 -19.53 -2.53 -9.30
C SER A 166 -18.38 -2.85 -10.27
N PRO A 167 -18.63 -2.90 -11.60
CA PRO A 167 -17.58 -3.10 -12.60
C PRO A 167 -16.44 -2.08 -12.48
N ASP A 168 -16.77 -0.83 -12.15
CA ASP A 168 -15.80 0.26 -12.03
C ASP A 168 -14.92 0.04 -10.80
N MET A 169 -15.50 -0.39 -9.68
CA MET A 169 -14.75 -0.72 -8.46
C MET A 169 -13.77 -1.86 -8.70
N ALA A 170 -14.18 -2.90 -9.45
CA ALA A 170 -13.30 -4.00 -9.82
C ALA A 170 -12.11 -3.53 -10.69
N ARG A 171 -12.34 -2.62 -11.65
CA ARG A 171 -11.25 -2.01 -12.45
C ARG A 171 -10.30 -1.18 -11.58
N TRP A 172 -10.83 -0.43 -10.62
CA TRP A 172 -10.00 0.37 -9.72
C TRP A 172 -9.21 -0.48 -8.72
N ARG A 173 -9.75 -1.61 -8.26
CA ARG A 173 -8.98 -2.60 -7.49
C ARG A 173 -7.76 -3.09 -8.26
N LEU A 174 -7.93 -3.48 -9.53
CA LEU A 174 -6.80 -3.89 -10.38
C LEU A 174 -5.77 -2.76 -10.53
N ARG A 175 -6.23 -1.52 -10.74
CA ARG A 175 -5.32 -0.36 -10.78
C ARG A 175 -4.53 -0.20 -9.48
N LEU A 176 -5.17 -0.35 -8.32
CA LEU A 176 -4.50 -0.29 -7.03
C LEU A 176 -3.40 -1.37 -6.91
N GLU A 177 -3.70 -2.61 -7.29
CA GLU A 177 -2.73 -3.71 -7.29
C GLU A 177 -1.55 -3.43 -8.23
N THR A 178 -1.82 -2.91 -9.42
CA THR A 178 -0.79 -2.50 -10.38
C THR A 178 0.08 -1.38 -9.80
N ARG A 179 -0.50 -0.32 -9.26
CA ARG A 179 0.27 0.81 -8.68
C ARG A 179 1.11 0.38 -7.48
N ALA A 180 0.58 -0.49 -6.64
CA ALA A 180 1.35 -1.05 -5.53
C ALA A 180 2.57 -1.86 -6.04
N SER A 181 2.39 -2.64 -7.11
CA SER A 181 3.47 -3.42 -7.71
C SER A 181 4.51 -2.55 -8.41
N GLU A 182 4.10 -1.47 -9.07
CA GLU A 182 5.00 -0.47 -9.67
C GLU A 182 5.83 0.24 -8.60
N ALA A 183 5.18 0.74 -7.54
CA ALA A 183 5.86 1.37 -6.40
C ALA A 183 6.87 0.41 -5.72
N ALA A 184 6.53 -0.88 -5.62
CA ALA A 184 7.44 -1.89 -5.09
C ALA A 184 8.72 -2.04 -5.94
N GLN A 185 8.58 -2.00 -7.27
CA GLN A 185 9.70 -2.07 -8.20
C GLN A 185 10.60 -0.84 -8.10
N THR A 186 10.02 0.37 -8.05
CA THR A 186 10.80 1.61 -7.92
C THR A 186 11.46 1.75 -6.55
N ALA A 187 10.88 1.15 -5.51
CA ALA A 187 11.45 1.11 -4.17
C ALA A 187 12.57 0.08 -3.98
N THR A 188 12.81 -0.79 -4.97
CA THR A 188 13.91 -1.74 -4.93
C THR A 188 15.22 -1.02 -5.28
N PRO A 189 16.24 -1.06 -4.42
CA PRO A 189 17.52 -0.44 -4.74
C PRO A 189 18.15 -1.15 -5.94
N THR A 190 18.43 -0.41 -7.00
CA THR A 190 19.23 -0.91 -8.12
C THR A 190 20.63 -1.22 -7.59
N PRO A 191 21.19 -2.42 -7.87
CA PRO A 191 22.58 -2.69 -7.52
C PRO A 191 23.46 -1.64 -8.21
N SER A 192 24.29 -0.96 -7.42
CA SER A 192 25.31 -0.07 -7.98
C SER A 192 26.20 -0.92 -8.90
N PRO A 193 26.55 -0.48 -10.12
CA PRO A 193 27.50 -1.21 -10.93
C PRO A 193 28.78 -1.38 -10.10
N SER A 194 29.27 -2.61 -10.01
CA SER A 194 30.57 -2.90 -9.41
C SER A 194 31.60 -1.97 -10.08
N PRO A 195 32.51 -1.32 -9.32
CA PRO A 195 33.54 -0.51 -9.96
C PRO A 195 34.27 -1.39 -10.98
N ALA A 196 34.36 -0.91 -12.22
CA ALA A 196 35.13 -1.58 -13.26
C ALA A 196 36.53 -1.87 -12.71
N PRO A 197 37.15 -3.02 -13.02
CA PRO A 197 38.51 -3.29 -12.60
C PRO A 197 39.40 -2.13 -13.07
N VAL A 198 40.06 -1.47 -12.12
CA VAL A 198 41.04 -0.42 -12.43
C VAL A 198 42.08 -1.07 -13.34
N PRO A 199 42.31 -0.59 -14.57
CA PRO A 199 43.33 -1.17 -15.42
C PRO A 199 44.67 -1.08 -14.68
N ALA A 200 45.36 -2.21 -14.55
CA ALA A 200 46.70 -2.25 -13.99
C ALA A 200 47.57 -1.28 -14.81
N GLY A 201 48.07 -0.23 -14.15
CA GLY A 201 48.99 0.71 -14.78
C GLY A 201 50.22 -0.02 -15.32
N PRO A 202 50.89 0.51 -16.36
CA PRO A 202 52.03 -0.15 -16.96
C PRO A 202 53.12 -0.37 -15.91
N SER A 203 53.53 -1.63 -15.76
CA SER A 203 54.66 -2.03 -14.93
C SER A 203 55.92 -1.37 -15.48
N LEU A 204 56.44 -0.37 -14.78
CA LEU A 204 57.77 0.20 -15.04
C LEU A 204 58.83 -0.75 -14.49
N ALA A 205 59.05 -1.85 -15.21
CA ALA A 205 60.19 -2.74 -15.00
C ALA A 205 61.00 -2.80 -16.30
N GLY A 206 62.10 -2.05 -16.34
CA GLY A 206 63.03 -2.11 -17.47
C GLY A 206 63.89 -0.85 -17.66
N ALA A 207 64.58 -0.40 -16.62
CA ALA A 207 65.71 0.50 -16.76
C ALA A 207 66.83 0.03 -15.81
N ALA A 208 67.68 -0.86 -16.33
CA ALA A 208 69.05 -1.11 -15.90
C ALA A 208 69.79 -1.84 -17.02
#